data_AF-A0A382LJA9-F1
#
_entry.id   AF-A0A382LJA9-F1
#
_cell.length_a   1.000
_cell.length_b   1.000
_cell.length_c   1.000
_cell.angle_alpha   90.00
_cell.angle_beta   90.00
_cell.angle_gamma   90.00
#
_symmetry.space_group_name_H-M   'P 1'
#
loop_
_entity.id
_entity.type
_entity.pdbx_description
1 polymer ?
#
loop_
_entity_poly.entity_id
_entity_poly.type
_entity_poly.pdbx_seq_one_letter_code
_entity_poly.pdbx_strand_id
1 'polypeptide(L)'
;GVVANIRFSFTDWLNTEALDLTDQLDGRWHPERLPWTVLAILHRSPDLMPGFRDSDQPLALARHAADLIDRYTAHRPAMLRSWLAGDGSGDHDGTVEALPLDDDHRWQAVLFRAVRAEIGHPSRAELLDGLAARIADRALHGLLPRRLALFGLGSLTPSQAEVLEALSPHCAIRFLAQLPSRPEGTDHPLLRGWGGSAIPTRTLLGSLGTFEHVAGPVDRPGSLLSRLQVAIDADAARPRVRLDDADGAVGGGDGSIQVHACHGATRQVEALRDALLHLIAADPTLTAQDVLVVCPDIQRFAPLVKPVLAEVFDRPGVPVSLADRGLARLNPVAAALEALFDFATGRAHVGDLFSLLGDPAVRTATRLDQEDLDAVDRWTGALHVRWGLDAAHRTRWGY
;
A
#
# COMPACT_ATOMS: atom_id res chain seq x y z
N GLY A 1 -4.12 -10.51 31.60
CA GLY A 1 -5.45 -9.87 31.50
C GLY A 1 -6.13 -10.34 30.22
N VAL A 2 -7.45 -10.36 30.18
CA VAL A 2 -8.22 -10.73 28.97
C VAL A 2 -8.52 -9.46 28.18
N VAL A 3 -8.23 -9.48 26.88
CA VAL A 3 -8.65 -8.44 25.93
C VAL A 3 -9.80 -9.01 25.10
N ALA A 4 -11.00 -8.44 25.24
CA ALA A 4 -12.20 -8.86 24.53
C ALA A 4 -13.05 -7.63 24.14
N ASN A 5 -13.97 -7.81 23.19
CA ASN A 5 -14.88 -6.75 22.70
C ASN A 5 -14.19 -5.52 22.10
N ILE A 6 -13.04 -5.71 21.45
CA ILE A 6 -12.38 -4.68 20.62
C ILE A 6 -12.71 -4.96 19.16
N ARG A 7 -13.37 -4.00 18.49
CA ARG A 7 -13.54 -4.03 17.04
C ARG A 7 -12.31 -3.37 16.42
N PHE A 8 -11.47 -4.17 15.78
CA PHE A 8 -10.38 -3.66 14.95
C PHE A 8 -10.92 -3.40 13.55
N SER A 9 -10.82 -2.15 13.11
CA SER A 9 -11.11 -1.75 11.74
C SER A 9 -9.84 -1.14 11.14
N PHE A 10 -9.61 -1.39 9.86
CA PHE A 10 -8.55 -0.71 9.13
C PHE A 10 -8.91 0.76 8.92
N THR A 11 -7.91 1.62 8.72
CA THR A 11 -8.09 3.07 8.58
C THR A 11 -9.05 3.47 7.45
N ASP A 12 -9.23 2.59 6.45
CA ASP A 12 -10.25 2.79 5.41
C ASP A 12 -11.65 2.98 6.01
N TRP A 13 -11.92 2.44 7.20
CA TRP A 13 -13.13 2.74 7.98
C TRP A 13 -13.43 4.23 8.12
N LEU A 14 -12.44 5.11 8.26
CA LEU A 14 -12.68 6.56 8.26
C LEU A 14 -13.12 7.09 6.89
N ASN A 15 -12.68 6.45 5.80
CA ASN A 15 -13.02 6.82 4.43
C ASN A 15 -14.34 6.20 3.95
N THR A 16 -14.69 5.01 4.43
CA THR A 16 -15.91 4.27 4.06
C THR A 16 -16.97 4.36 5.16
N GLU A 17 -16.74 3.78 6.33
CA GLU A 17 -17.79 3.67 7.36
C GLU A 17 -18.14 5.01 8.01
N ALA A 18 -17.21 5.92 8.26
CA ALA A 18 -17.54 7.20 8.91
C ALA A 18 -18.35 8.15 8.01
N LEU A 19 -18.30 7.97 6.69
CA LEU A 19 -19.17 8.65 5.72
C LEU A 19 -20.43 7.83 5.42
N ASP A 20 -20.36 6.50 5.45
CA ASP A 20 -21.54 5.60 5.42
C ASP A 20 -22.40 5.70 6.68
N LEU A 21 -21.88 6.30 7.77
CA LEU A 21 -22.72 6.74 8.90
C LEU A 21 -23.83 7.68 8.43
N THR A 22 -23.89 8.13 7.19
CA THR A 22 -24.97 8.97 6.65
C THR A 22 -25.97 8.21 5.75
N ASP A 23 -25.76 6.92 5.47
CA ASP A 23 -26.57 6.09 4.55
C ASP A 23 -26.75 6.69 3.13
N GLN A 24 -25.83 7.55 2.67
CA GLN A 24 -25.99 8.34 1.44
C GLN A 24 -24.98 8.05 0.32
N LEU A 25 -23.93 7.26 0.59
CA LEU A 25 -22.93 6.98 -0.43
C LEU A 25 -23.39 5.82 -1.32
N ASP A 26 -23.61 6.11 -2.61
CA ASP A 26 -23.85 5.06 -3.60
C ASP A 26 -22.58 4.21 -3.76
N GLY A 27 -22.73 2.89 -3.68
CA GLY A 27 -21.59 1.98 -3.70
C GLY A 27 -20.74 2.05 -4.98
N ARG A 28 -21.23 2.65 -6.06
CA ARG A 28 -20.44 2.91 -7.28
C ARG A 28 -19.30 3.90 -7.06
N TRP A 29 -19.30 4.67 -5.97
CA TRP A 29 -18.18 5.53 -5.57
C TRP A 29 -17.05 4.77 -4.85
N HIS A 30 -17.23 3.50 -4.47
CA HIS A 30 -16.13 2.75 -3.85
C HIS A 30 -15.01 2.45 -4.87
N PRO A 31 -13.72 2.46 -4.45
CA PRO A 31 -12.57 2.21 -5.32
C PRO A 31 -12.66 0.94 -6.16
N GLU A 32 -13.31 -0.10 -5.65
CA GLU A 32 -13.50 -1.37 -6.37
C GLU A 32 -14.50 -1.28 -7.53
N ARG A 33 -15.44 -0.33 -7.46
CA ARG A 33 -16.58 -0.18 -8.40
C ARG A 33 -16.43 1.02 -9.32
N LEU A 34 -15.84 2.11 -8.83
CA LEU A 34 -15.65 3.35 -9.58
C LEU A 34 -14.95 3.15 -10.94
N PRO A 35 -13.88 2.31 -11.06
CA PRO A 35 -13.26 2.05 -12.35
C PRO A 35 -14.22 1.53 -13.42
N TRP A 36 -15.23 0.75 -13.05
CA TRP A 36 -16.22 0.21 -13.99
C TRP A 36 -17.17 1.30 -14.48
N THR A 37 -17.60 2.20 -13.60
CA THR A 37 -18.41 3.37 -13.97
C THR A 37 -17.63 4.27 -14.93
N VAL A 38 -16.37 4.56 -14.60
CA VAL A 38 -15.47 5.35 -15.46
C VAL A 38 -15.28 4.67 -16.82
N LEU A 39 -15.01 3.35 -16.82
CA LEU A 39 -14.84 2.58 -18.04
C LEU A 39 -16.07 2.65 -18.94
N ALA A 40 -17.27 2.50 -18.39
CA ALA A 40 -18.52 2.58 -19.14
C ALA A 40 -18.75 3.96 -19.77
N ILE A 41 -18.43 5.03 -19.04
CA ILE A 41 -18.50 6.41 -19.55
C ILE A 41 -17.50 6.60 -20.70
N LEU A 42 -16.24 6.20 -20.51
CA LEU A 42 -15.20 6.35 -21.51
C LEU A 42 -15.47 5.48 -22.76
N HIS A 43 -16.14 4.34 -22.65
CA HIS A 43 -16.60 3.59 -23.84
C HIS A 43 -17.66 4.33 -24.65
N ARG A 44 -18.57 5.07 -24.00
CA ARG A 44 -19.59 5.87 -24.69
C ARG A 44 -19.05 7.19 -25.20
N SER A 45 -18.02 7.73 -24.55
CA SER A 45 -17.44 9.03 -24.85
C SER A 45 -15.90 8.97 -24.73
N PRO A 46 -15.23 8.28 -25.66
CA PRO A 46 -13.79 7.99 -25.57
C PRO A 46 -12.90 9.23 -25.69
N ASP A 47 -13.42 10.34 -26.24
CA ASP A 47 -12.70 11.61 -26.33
C ASP A 47 -12.66 12.38 -24.99
N LEU A 48 -13.38 11.91 -23.96
CA LEU A 48 -13.38 12.54 -22.64
C LEU A 48 -12.05 12.39 -21.91
N MET A 49 -11.21 11.41 -22.25
CA MET A 49 -9.92 11.22 -21.61
C MET A 49 -8.85 11.09 -22.70
N PRO A 50 -7.83 11.95 -22.71
CA PRO A 50 -6.73 11.85 -23.66
C PRO A 50 -6.10 10.45 -23.65
N GLY A 51 -5.91 9.87 -24.84
CA GLY A 51 -5.30 8.55 -25.02
C GLY A 51 -6.23 7.35 -24.78
N PHE A 52 -7.48 7.53 -24.35
CA PHE A 52 -8.38 6.39 -24.12
C PHE A 52 -8.81 5.68 -25.41
N ARG A 53 -9.15 6.46 -26.46
CA ARG A 53 -9.65 5.95 -27.74
C ARG A 53 -8.73 4.90 -28.39
N ASP A 54 -7.43 5.14 -28.34
CA ASP A 54 -6.42 4.34 -29.03
C ASP A 54 -5.70 3.36 -28.09
N SER A 55 -6.17 3.22 -26.85
CA SER A 55 -5.53 2.37 -25.85
C SER A 55 -5.83 0.89 -26.06
N ASP A 56 -4.80 0.07 -25.96
CA ASP A 56 -4.88 -1.39 -25.84
C ASP A 56 -5.20 -1.84 -24.39
N GLN A 57 -5.20 -0.91 -23.44
CA GLN A 57 -5.45 -1.15 -22.01
C GLN A 57 -6.52 -0.20 -21.42
N PRO A 58 -7.74 -0.16 -21.98
CA PRO A 58 -8.78 0.78 -21.57
C PRO A 58 -9.16 0.65 -20.08
N LEU A 59 -9.14 -0.58 -19.53
CA LEU A 59 -9.39 -0.79 -18.10
C LEU A 59 -8.29 -0.18 -17.22
N ALA A 60 -7.02 -0.22 -17.65
CA ALA A 60 -5.93 0.37 -16.89
C ALA A 60 -6.06 1.90 -16.84
N LEU A 61 -6.42 2.54 -17.97
CA LEU A 61 -6.69 3.98 -18.01
C LEU A 61 -7.91 4.37 -17.17
N ALA A 62 -9.00 3.60 -17.25
CA ALA A 62 -10.18 3.85 -16.42
C ALA A 62 -9.89 3.70 -14.92
N ARG A 63 -9.07 2.71 -14.52
CA ARG A 63 -8.58 2.56 -13.14
C ARG A 63 -7.74 3.77 -12.73
N HIS A 64 -6.80 4.19 -13.57
CA HIS A 64 -5.98 5.36 -13.28
C HIS A 64 -6.82 6.63 -13.06
N ALA A 65 -7.83 6.85 -13.89
CA ALA A 65 -8.74 7.99 -13.74
C ALA A 65 -9.61 7.87 -12.48
N ALA A 66 -10.12 6.68 -12.15
CA ALA A 66 -10.83 6.43 -10.89
C ALA A 66 -9.93 6.67 -9.66
N ASP A 67 -8.67 6.24 -9.71
CA ASP A 67 -7.68 6.47 -8.65
C ASP A 67 -7.35 7.95 -8.48
N LEU A 68 -7.36 8.75 -9.56
CA LEU A 68 -7.25 10.20 -9.47
C LEU A 68 -8.44 10.81 -8.71
N ILE A 69 -9.67 10.41 -9.08
CA ILE A 69 -10.89 10.89 -8.40
C ILE A 69 -10.88 10.51 -6.91
N ASP A 70 -10.50 9.28 -6.56
CA ASP A 70 -10.41 8.84 -5.17
C ASP A 70 -9.34 9.62 -4.39
N ARG A 71 -8.16 9.83 -4.98
CA ARG A 71 -7.10 10.67 -4.37
C ARG A 71 -7.55 12.13 -4.18
N TYR A 72 -8.24 12.72 -5.15
CA TYR A 72 -8.77 14.07 -4.99
C TYR A 72 -9.85 14.14 -3.92
N THR A 73 -10.68 13.11 -3.82
CA THR A 73 -11.65 12.99 -2.73
C THR A 73 -10.96 12.97 -1.36
N ALA A 74 -9.84 12.26 -1.23
CA ALA A 74 -9.11 12.16 0.02
C ALA A 74 -8.29 13.43 0.36
N HIS A 75 -7.67 14.06 -0.63
CA HIS A 75 -6.66 15.12 -0.42
C HIS A 75 -7.11 16.53 -0.82
N ARG A 76 -8.10 16.66 -1.71
CA ARG A 76 -8.59 17.92 -2.27
C ARG A 76 -10.12 17.94 -2.40
N PRO A 77 -10.89 17.60 -1.35
CA PRO A 77 -12.34 17.49 -1.46
C PRO A 77 -13.02 18.81 -1.87
N ALA A 78 -12.51 19.96 -1.43
CA ALA A 78 -13.02 21.27 -1.81
C ALA A 78 -12.90 21.55 -3.32
N MET A 79 -11.83 21.08 -3.97
CA MET A 79 -11.63 21.19 -5.42
C MET A 79 -12.64 20.34 -6.19
N LEU A 80 -12.91 19.10 -5.75
CA LEU A 80 -13.95 18.29 -6.42
C LEU A 80 -15.33 18.94 -6.30
N ARG A 81 -15.64 19.56 -5.16
CA ARG A 81 -16.89 20.29 -4.98
C ARG A 81 -16.98 21.53 -5.88
N SER A 82 -15.90 22.28 -6.06
CA SER A 82 -15.89 23.43 -6.97
C SER A 82 -16.06 23.01 -8.43
N TRP A 83 -15.49 21.88 -8.86
CA TRP A 83 -15.70 21.30 -10.21
C TRP A 83 -17.17 20.99 -10.52
N LEU A 84 -18.07 20.96 -9.55
CA LEU A 84 -19.51 20.80 -9.81
C LEU A 84 -20.19 22.08 -10.30
N ALA A 85 -19.49 23.22 -10.30
CA ALA A 85 -19.97 24.45 -10.94
C ALA A 85 -20.16 24.20 -12.46
N GLY A 86 -21.41 24.11 -12.90
CA GLY A 86 -21.77 23.71 -14.26
C GLY A 86 -21.35 24.70 -15.36
N ASP A 87 -20.92 25.91 -14.99
CA ASP A 87 -20.37 26.93 -15.90
C ASP A 87 -18.84 26.86 -16.04
N GLY A 88 -18.18 25.90 -15.37
CA GLY A 88 -16.73 25.73 -15.37
C GLY A 88 -15.96 26.78 -14.56
N SER A 89 -16.66 27.68 -13.85
CA SER A 89 -16.03 28.71 -13.00
C SER A 89 -15.23 28.11 -11.83
N GLY A 90 -15.57 26.88 -11.44
CA GLY A 90 -14.87 26.13 -10.40
C GLY A 90 -13.76 25.22 -10.91
N ASP A 91 -13.45 25.17 -12.21
CA ASP A 91 -12.44 24.26 -12.78
C ASP A 91 -11.00 24.76 -12.50
N HIS A 92 -10.51 24.51 -11.29
CA HIS A 92 -9.17 24.87 -10.82
C HIS A 92 -8.37 23.67 -10.31
N ASP A 93 -7.06 23.85 -10.14
CA ASP A 93 -6.08 22.83 -9.74
C ASP A 93 -6.05 22.48 -8.23
N GLY A 94 -6.95 23.06 -7.45
CA GLY A 94 -7.02 22.87 -6.00
C GLY A 94 -5.85 23.44 -5.18
N THR A 95 -5.00 24.28 -5.78
CA THR A 95 -3.97 25.04 -5.06
C THR A 95 -4.57 26.19 -4.25
N VAL A 96 -3.75 26.84 -3.42
CA VAL A 96 -4.19 28.01 -2.63
C VAL A 96 -4.58 29.18 -3.55
N GLU A 97 -3.88 29.31 -4.68
CA GLU A 97 -4.12 30.29 -5.73
C GLU A 97 -5.33 29.94 -6.61
N ALA A 98 -5.81 28.69 -6.53
CA ALA A 98 -6.92 28.16 -7.33
C ALA A 98 -6.77 28.48 -8.82
N LEU A 99 -5.60 28.16 -9.38
CA LEU A 99 -5.31 28.44 -10.79
C LEU A 99 -6.24 27.62 -11.70
N PRO A 100 -6.72 28.20 -12.82
CA PRO A 100 -7.51 27.46 -13.79
C PRO A 100 -6.78 26.22 -14.28
N LEU A 101 -7.51 25.13 -14.51
CA LEU A 101 -6.92 23.92 -15.11
C LEU A 101 -6.40 24.22 -16.52
N ASP A 102 -5.16 23.80 -16.77
CA ASP A 102 -4.60 23.73 -18.13
C ASP A 102 -5.44 22.81 -19.02
N ASP A 103 -5.40 23.03 -20.33
CA ASP A 103 -6.23 22.29 -21.29
C ASP A 103 -6.01 20.77 -21.21
N ASP A 104 -4.78 20.33 -20.92
CA ASP A 104 -4.42 18.92 -20.73
C ASP A 104 -5.01 18.28 -19.46
N HIS A 105 -5.54 19.08 -18.53
CA HIS A 105 -6.11 18.62 -17.25
C HIS A 105 -7.62 18.89 -17.14
N ARG A 106 -8.20 19.73 -18.01
CA ARG A 106 -9.65 20.04 -18.02
C ARG A 106 -10.54 18.81 -18.11
N TRP A 107 -10.07 17.76 -18.78
CA TRP A 107 -10.78 16.50 -18.92
C TRP A 107 -11.15 15.87 -17.57
N GLN A 108 -10.37 16.11 -16.51
CA GLN A 108 -10.60 15.53 -15.19
C GLN A 108 -11.87 16.07 -14.55
N ALA A 109 -12.09 17.38 -14.61
CA ALA A 109 -13.30 18.02 -14.09
C ALA A 109 -14.54 17.60 -14.90
N VAL A 110 -14.40 17.53 -16.23
CA VAL A 110 -15.48 17.06 -17.13
C VAL A 110 -15.83 15.59 -16.84
N LEU A 111 -14.83 14.73 -16.70
CA LEU A 111 -15.02 13.31 -16.37
C LEU A 111 -15.66 13.16 -14.98
N PHE A 112 -15.21 13.91 -13.97
CA PHE A 112 -15.80 13.88 -12.64
C PHE A 112 -17.28 14.25 -12.67
N ARG A 113 -17.66 15.31 -13.41
CA ARG A 113 -19.06 15.69 -13.62
C ARG A 113 -19.85 14.58 -14.33
N ALA A 114 -19.28 13.94 -15.36
CA ALA A 114 -19.92 12.83 -16.07
C ALA A 114 -20.15 11.61 -15.16
N VAL A 115 -19.16 11.27 -14.33
CA VAL A 115 -19.26 10.21 -13.32
C VAL A 115 -20.34 10.55 -12.28
N ARG A 116 -20.34 11.79 -11.77
CA ARG A 116 -21.35 12.26 -10.82
C ARG A 116 -22.76 12.21 -11.38
N ALA A 117 -22.94 12.54 -12.66
CA ALA A 117 -24.21 12.46 -13.37
C ALA A 117 -24.66 11.00 -13.59
N GLU A 118 -23.76 10.10 -13.99
CA GLU A 118 -24.06 8.66 -14.16
C GLU A 118 -24.44 7.98 -12.83
N ILE A 119 -23.76 8.35 -11.74
CA ILE A 119 -24.05 7.78 -10.42
C ILE A 119 -25.33 8.38 -9.83
N GLY A 120 -25.62 9.66 -10.06
CA GLY A 120 -26.84 10.30 -9.57
C GLY A 120 -26.85 10.60 -8.06
N HIS A 121 -25.92 10.04 -7.28
CA HIS A 121 -25.74 10.31 -5.84
C HIS A 121 -24.45 11.08 -5.51
N PRO A 122 -24.43 11.89 -4.43
CA PRO A 122 -23.26 12.67 -4.02
C PRO A 122 -21.99 11.83 -3.91
N SER A 123 -20.89 12.37 -4.40
CA SER A 123 -19.56 11.84 -4.12
C SER A 123 -19.22 12.02 -2.64
N ARG A 124 -18.21 11.27 -2.17
CA ARG A 124 -17.66 11.44 -0.81
C ARG A 124 -17.23 12.88 -0.51
N ALA A 125 -16.68 13.60 -1.49
CA ALA A 125 -16.26 15.00 -1.32
C ALA A 125 -17.46 15.93 -1.07
N GLU A 126 -18.60 15.70 -1.75
CA GLU A 126 -19.86 16.41 -1.48
C GLU A 126 -20.44 16.06 -0.10
N LEU A 127 -20.30 14.80 0.34
CA LEU A 127 -20.77 14.33 1.65
C LEU A 127 -19.93 14.84 2.83
N LEU A 128 -18.88 15.62 2.61
CA LEU A 128 -18.22 16.37 3.69
C LEU A 128 -19.03 17.63 4.05
N ASP A 129 -19.76 18.21 3.11
CA ASP A 129 -20.60 19.37 3.39
C ASP A 129 -21.79 19.01 4.27
N GLY A 130 -21.91 19.68 5.42
CA GLY A 130 -22.91 19.38 6.43
C GLY A 130 -22.65 18.10 7.22
N LEU A 131 -21.44 17.52 7.13
CA LEU A 131 -21.09 16.28 7.85
C LEU A 131 -21.29 16.43 9.36
N ALA A 132 -20.83 17.54 9.95
CA ALA A 132 -20.98 17.80 11.39
C ALA A 132 -22.44 17.76 11.85
N ALA A 133 -23.37 18.32 11.06
CA ALA A 133 -24.79 18.30 11.38
C ALA A 133 -25.37 16.88 11.32
N ARG A 134 -25.00 16.08 10.30
CA ARG A 134 -25.41 14.68 10.19
C ARG A 134 -24.85 13.82 11.34
N ILE A 135 -23.60 14.02 11.71
CA ILE A 135 -22.99 13.32 12.84
C ILE A 135 -23.68 13.70 14.15
N ALA A 136 -23.98 14.98 14.37
CA ALA A 136 -24.70 15.44 15.54
C ALA A 136 -26.09 14.78 15.66
N ASP A 137 -26.83 14.67 14.56
CA ASP A 137 -28.12 13.94 14.50
C ASP A 137 -27.97 12.48 14.94
N ARG A 138 -26.97 11.75 14.40
CA ARG A 138 -26.76 10.34 14.77
C ARG A 138 -26.26 10.16 16.20
N ALA A 139 -25.52 11.13 16.72
CA ALA A 139 -25.14 11.17 18.13
C ALA A 139 -26.37 11.21 19.04
N LEU A 140 -27.41 12.00 18.69
CA LEU A 140 -28.67 12.06 19.45
C LEU A 140 -29.39 10.71 19.48
N HIS A 141 -29.26 9.91 18.42
CA HIS A 141 -29.84 8.57 18.32
C HIS A 141 -28.97 7.46 18.92
N GLY A 142 -27.81 7.78 19.52
CA GLY A 142 -26.92 6.81 20.15
C GLY A 142 -26.24 5.86 19.16
N LEU A 143 -26.11 6.28 17.88
CA LEU A 143 -25.54 5.46 16.80
C LEU A 143 -24.03 5.64 16.62
N LEU A 144 -23.38 6.46 17.46
CA LEU A 144 -21.93 6.68 17.42
C LEU A 144 -21.19 5.90 18.50
N PRO A 145 -19.94 5.48 18.24
CA PRO A 145 -19.10 4.90 19.27
C PRO A 145 -18.80 5.93 20.37
N ARG A 146 -18.73 5.49 21.62
CA ARG A 146 -18.36 6.35 22.76
C ARG A 146 -16.89 6.75 22.76
N ARG A 147 -16.03 5.86 22.24
CA ARG A 147 -14.57 6.02 22.22
C ARG A 147 -14.03 5.46 20.92
N LEU A 148 -13.09 6.19 20.33
CA LEU A 148 -12.35 5.77 19.16
C LEU A 148 -10.85 5.89 19.48
N ALA A 149 -10.12 4.81 19.28
CA ALA A 149 -8.66 4.81 19.39
C ALA A 149 -8.07 4.53 18.02
N LEU A 150 -7.23 5.42 17.53
CA LEU A 150 -6.54 5.25 16.26
C LEU A 150 -5.07 4.95 16.56
N PHE A 151 -4.61 3.78 16.13
CA PHE A 151 -3.26 3.28 16.41
C PHE A 151 -2.50 3.05 15.10
N GLY A 152 -1.24 3.50 15.05
CA GLY A 152 -0.38 3.23 13.90
C GLY A 152 -0.76 3.98 12.62
N LEU A 153 -1.43 5.14 12.75
CA LEU A 153 -1.68 6.05 11.63
C LEU A 153 -0.35 6.56 11.07
N GLY A 154 0.06 6.01 9.92
CA GLY A 154 1.24 6.46 9.18
C GLY A 154 1.00 7.71 8.34
N SER A 155 -0.26 7.98 8.00
CA SER A 155 -0.69 9.21 7.32
C SER A 155 -2.12 9.58 7.72
N LEU A 156 -2.43 10.88 7.61
CA LEU A 156 -3.79 11.40 7.75
C LEU A 156 -4.12 12.27 6.55
N THR A 157 -5.29 12.08 5.95
CA THR A 157 -5.76 12.91 4.84
C THR A 157 -6.64 14.06 5.34
N PRO A 158 -6.75 15.19 4.60
CA PRO A 158 -7.68 16.27 4.93
C PRO A 158 -9.12 15.79 5.16
N SER A 159 -9.64 14.91 4.30
CA SER A 159 -11.01 14.40 4.46
C SER A 159 -11.17 13.56 5.74
N GLN A 160 -10.16 12.80 6.13
CA GLN A 160 -10.16 12.09 7.42
C GLN A 160 -10.11 13.06 8.59
N ALA A 161 -9.34 14.14 8.49
CA ALA A 161 -9.28 15.18 9.51
C ALA A 161 -10.66 15.86 9.71
N GLU A 162 -11.35 16.22 8.61
CA GLU A 162 -12.72 16.78 8.67
C GLU A 162 -13.70 15.82 9.36
N VAL A 163 -13.63 14.52 9.05
CA VAL A 163 -14.45 13.48 9.71
C VAL A 163 -14.16 13.40 11.21
N LEU A 164 -12.88 13.38 11.59
CA LEU A 164 -12.46 13.29 12.99
C LEU A 164 -12.86 14.54 13.78
N GLU A 165 -12.71 15.72 13.18
CA GLU A 165 -13.16 16.99 13.74
C GLU A 165 -14.67 16.95 14.00
N ALA A 166 -15.46 16.49 13.03
CA ALA A 166 -16.91 16.38 13.15
C ALA A 166 -17.37 15.33 14.19
N LEU A 167 -16.61 14.24 14.37
CA LEU A 167 -16.87 13.22 15.40
C LEU A 167 -16.47 13.66 16.82
N SER A 168 -15.45 14.52 16.94
CA SER A 168 -14.83 14.89 18.22
C SER A 168 -15.78 15.43 19.30
N PRO A 169 -16.88 16.16 19.01
CA PRO A 169 -17.81 16.63 20.04
C PRO A 169 -18.66 15.51 20.65
N HIS A 170 -18.74 14.36 19.98
CA HIS A 170 -19.67 13.28 20.31
C HIS A 170 -18.97 11.96 20.68
N CYS A 171 -17.67 11.83 20.40
CA CYS A 171 -16.86 10.63 20.64
C CYS A 171 -15.53 11.03 21.26
N ALA A 172 -15.08 10.32 22.30
CA ALA A 172 -13.74 10.52 22.83
C ALA A 172 -12.70 9.85 21.91
N ILE A 173 -11.98 10.67 21.14
CA ILE A 173 -10.99 10.22 20.17
C ILE A 173 -9.58 10.29 20.78
N ARG A 174 -8.82 9.19 20.68
CA ARG A 174 -7.41 9.13 21.07
C ARG A 174 -6.55 8.66 19.91
N PHE A 175 -5.55 9.46 19.57
CA PHE A 175 -4.53 9.12 18.59
C PHE A 175 -3.29 8.56 19.28
N LEU A 176 -2.82 7.42 18.78
CA LEU A 176 -1.56 6.79 19.13
C LEU A 176 -0.74 6.72 17.83
N ALA A 177 -0.12 7.86 17.50
CA ALA A 177 0.66 8.02 16.28
C ALA A 177 2.15 7.87 16.57
N GLN A 178 2.86 7.22 15.64
CA GLN A 178 4.32 7.14 15.66
C GLN A 178 4.86 8.11 14.62
N LEU A 179 5.24 9.31 15.07
CA LEU A 179 5.82 10.34 14.22
C LEU A 179 7.34 10.37 14.41
N PRO A 180 8.11 10.71 13.36
CA PRO A 180 9.57 10.65 13.43
C PRO A 180 10.20 11.78 14.24
N SER A 181 9.50 12.90 14.45
CA SER A 181 10.02 14.08 15.16
C SER A 181 8.95 14.85 15.94
N ARG A 182 9.39 15.63 16.94
CA ARG A 182 8.54 16.52 17.75
C ARG A 182 8.29 17.88 17.09
N PRO A 183 9.32 18.63 16.64
CA PRO A 183 9.15 20.02 16.25
C PRO A 183 8.45 20.20 14.91
N GLU A 184 7.74 21.33 14.79
CA GLU A 184 7.30 22.08 13.59
C GLU A 184 8.09 21.86 12.30
N GLY A 185 9.40 21.86 12.44
CA GLY A 185 10.31 22.01 11.31
C GLY A 185 10.53 20.73 10.51
N THR A 186 11.39 20.94 9.52
CA THR A 186 11.98 19.91 8.68
C THR A 186 13.45 20.24 8.50
N ASP A 187 14.15 20.64 9.56
CA ASP A 187 15.55 21.06 9.47
C ASP A 187 16.52 19.90 9.34
N HIS A 188 16.18 18.75 9.92
CA HIS A 188 17.01 17.55 9.82
C HIS A 188 17.03 17.02 8.37
N PRO A 189 18.20 16.74 7.78
CA PRO A 189 18.32 16.34 6.36
C PRO A 189 17.59 15.03 6.03
N LEU A 190 17.58 14.05 6.96
CA LEU A 190 16.81 12.81 6.76
C LEU A 190 15.30 13.05 6.81
N LEU A 191 14.81 14.03 7.58
CA LEU A 191 13.39 14.38 7.59
C LEU A 191 13.01 15.10 6.29
N ARG A 192 13.88 15.97 5.76
CA ARG A 192 13.68 16.57 4.43
C ARG A 192 13.63 15.52 3.32
N GLY A 193 14.53 14.55 3.36
CA GLY A 193 14.64 13.52 2.34
C GLY A 193 13.57 12.43 2.42
N TRP A 194 13.21 11.98 3.62
CA TRP A 194 12.36 10.79 3.84
C TRP A 194 11.06 11.07 4.60
N GLY A 195 10.86 12.29 5.12
CA GLY A 195 9.70 12.65 5.96
C GLY A 195 8.48 13.16 5.21
N GLY A 196 8.41 13.00 3.89
CA GLY A 196 7.40 13.64 3.03
C GLY A 196 5.93 13.42 3.43
N SER A 197 5.57 12.23 3.95
CA SER A 197 4.21 11.93 4.42
C SER A 197 3.96 12.29 5.89
N ALA A 198 5.02 12.34 6.70
CA ALA A 198 4.92 12.58 8.13
C ALA A 198 4.59 14.05 8.44
N ILE A 199 5.10 14.98 7.63
CA ILE A 199 4.93 16.42 7.87
C ILE A 199 3.47 16.86 7.70
N PRO A 200 2.78 16.60 6.56
CA PRO A 200 1.38 17.00 6.40
C PRO A 200 0.48 16.35 7.45
N THR A 201 0.74 15.08 7.76
CA THR A 201 0.02 14.32 8.78
C THR A 201 0.13 14.99 10.15
N ARG A 202 1.34 15.42 10.53
CA ARG A 202 1.59 16.11 11.80
C ARG A 202 0.91 17.47 11.86
N THR A 203 0.93 18.24 10.76
CA THR A 203 0.22 19.52 10.67
C THR A 203 -1.30 19.33 10.86
N LEU A 204 -1.89 18.35 10.17
CA LEU A 204 -3.31 18.04 10.31
C LEU A 204 -3.64 17.60 11.74
N LEU A 205 -2.86 16.68 12.30
CA LEU A 205 -3.01 16.28 13.70
C LEU A 205 -2.91 17.51 14.63
N GLY A 206 -1.92 18.37 14.42
CA GLY A 206 -1.73 19.66 15.11
C GLY A 206 -3.00 20.49 15.22
N SER A 207 -3.77 20.54 14.14
CA SER A 207 -5.04 21.29 14.09
C SER A 207 -6.20 20.60 14.81
N LEU A 208 -6.16 19.28 14.98
CA LEU A 208 -7.26 18.49 15.55
C LEU A 208 -7.24 18.38 17.08
N GLY A 209 -6.10 18.63 17.74
CA GLY A 209 -6.04 18.49 19.18
C GLY A 209 -4.67 18.69 19.81
N THR A 210 -4.57 18.34 21.09
CA THR A 210 -3.33 18.47 21.88
C THR A 210 -2.51 17.18 21.85
N PHE A 211 -1.18 17.34 21.79
CA PHE A 211 -0.24 16.22 21.76
C PHE A 211 0.46 16.04 23.10
N GLU A 212 0.46 14.81 23.59
CA GLU A 212 1.37 14.37 24.64
C GLU A 212 2.48 13.55 23.99
N HIS A 213 3.72 14.04 24.10
CA HIS A 213 4.86 13.31 23.59
C HIS A 213 5.29 12.24 24.60
N VAL A 214 5.17 10.98 24.19
CA VAL A 214 5.67 9.84 24.95
C VAL A 214 7.07 9.51 24.46
N ALA A 215 8.08 9.75 25.29
CA ALA A 215 9.45 9.39 24.95
C ALA A 215 9.58 7.87 24.79
N GLY A 216 10.13 7.45 23.65
CA GLY A 216 10.50 6.06 23.43
C GLY A 216 11.69 5.65 24.31
N PRO A 217 11.85 4.35 24.60
CA PRO A 217 13.05 3.85 25.26
C PRO A 217 14.28 4.15 24.39
N VAL A 218 15.36 4.64 25.00
CA VAL A 218 16.65 4.84 24.31
C VAL A 218 17.51 3.61 24.59
N ASP A 219 17.52 2.67 23.65
CA ASP A 219 18.42 1.53 23.72
C ASP A 219 19.86 2.00 23.48
N ARG A 220 20.75 1.66 24.42
CA ARG A 220 22.19 2.01 24.41
C ARG A 220 22.45 3.52 24.29
N PRO A 221 22.24 4.30 25.37
CA PRO A 221 22.46 5.73 25.37
C PRO A 221 23.90 6.08 25.01
N GLY A 222 24.06 7.00 24.07
CA GLY A 222 25.38 7.44 23.58
C GLY A 222 25.87 6.74 22.32
N SER A 223 25.20 5.66 21.89
CA SER A 223 25.47 5.03 20.59
C SER A 223 25.18 5.96 19.42
N LEU A 224 25.76 5.68 18.25
CA LEU A 224 25.53 6.40 17.00
C LEU A 224 24.04 6.36 16.63
N LEU A 225 23.39 5.20 16.78
CA LEU A 225 21.95 5.05 16.61
C LEU A 225 21.16 5.98 17.53
N SER A 226 21.45 5.95 18.83
CA SER A 226 20.79 6.81 19.83
C SER A 226 20.97 8.30 19.51
N ARG A 227 22.19 8.72 19.13
CA ARG A 227 22.48 10.11 18.74
C ARG A 227 21.70 10.52 17.50
N LEU A 228 21.60 9.64 16.50
CA LEU A 228 20.85 9.89 15.28
C LEU A 228 19.34 10.00 15.58
N GLN A 229 18.79 9.07 16.36
CA GLN A 229 17.39 9.08 16.78
C GLN A 229 17.04 10.37 17.53
N VAL A 230 17.88 10.80 18.48
CA VAL A 230 17.69 12.06 19.22
C VAL A 230 17.78 13.28 18.29
N ALA A 231 18.69 13.27 17.32
CA ALA A 231 18.82 14.37 16.36
C ALA A 231 17.61 14.48 15.42
N ILE A 232 17.06 13.36 14.96
CA ILE A 232 15.83 13.30 14.16
C ILE A 232 14.64 13.76 15.03
N ASP A 233 14.50 13.20 16.23
CA ASP A 233 13.41 13.51 17.15
C ASP A 233 13.34 15.02 17.48
N ALA A 234 14.50 15.65 17.70
CA ALA A 234 14.64 17.08 17.96
C ALA A 234 14.71 17.97 16.70
N ASP A 235 14.55 17.41 15.50
CA ASP A 235 14.68 18.11 14.21
C ASP A 235 15.97 18.95 14.08
N ALA A 236 17.11 18.40 14.52
CA ALA A 236 18.36 19.15 14.55
C ALA A 236 18.97 19.27 13.13
N ALA A 237 19.17 20.51 12.66
CA ALA A 237 19.78 20.82 11.36
C ALA A 237 21.15 20.18 11.11
N ARG A 238 21.91 19.90 12.18
CA ARG A 238 23.13 19.11 12.15
C ARG A 238 23.13 18.16 13.34
N PRO A 239 23.32 16.85 13.14
CA PRO A 239 23.65 15.96 14.24
C PRO A 239 24.89 16.53 14.95
N ARG A 240 24.87 16.62 16.28
CA ARG A 240 26.05 17.03 17.05
C ARG A 240 27.15 15.97 16.86
N VAL A 241 28.00 16.15 15.86
CA VAL A 241 29.26 15.42 15.75
C VAL A 241 30.15 15.99 16.85
N ARG A 242 30.51 15.18 17.84
CA ARG A 242 31.62 15.55 18.74
C ARG A 242 32.87 15.56 17.88
N LEU A 243 33.46 16.74 17.70
CA LEU A 243 34.73 16.92 17.01
C LEU A 243 35.94 16.49 17.86
N ASP A 244 35.71 15.92 19.05
CA ASP A 244 36.80 15.35 19.87
C ASP A 244 37.36 14.04 19.26
N ASP A 245 36.74 13.49 18.21
CA ASP A 245 37.28 12.43 17.35
C ASP A 245 38.17 12.98 16.20
N ALA A 246 38.47 14.28 16.17
CA ALA A 246 39.38 14.88 15.18
C ALA A 246 40.85 14.45 15.36
N ASP A 247 41.20 13.87 16.51
CA ASP A 247 42.48 13.20 16.74
C ASP A 247 42.34 11.69 16.54
N GLY A 248 42.30 11.25 15.28
CA GLY A 248 42.99 10.04 14.79
C GLY A 248 42.78 8.69 15.48
N ALA A 249 41.85 8.54 16.43
CA ALA A 249 41.49 7.27 17.02
C ALA A 249 40.28 6.74 16.25
N VAL A 250 40.55 5.93 15.23
CA VAL A 250 39.57 4.99 14.66
C VAL A 250 39.29 3.93 15.73
N GLY A 251 38.63 4.33 16.82
CA GLY A 251 37.94 3.40 17.70
C GLY A 251 36.84 2.77 16.87
N GLY A 252 36.85 1.44 16.75
CA GLY A 252 35.83 0.71 15.99
C GLY A 252 34.43 1.22 16.35
N GLY A 253 33.59 1.44 15.34
CA GLY A 253 32.23 1.93 15.54
C GLY A 253 31.48 1.06 16.57
N ASP A 254 30.55 1.66 17.31
CA ASP A 254 29.81 1.01 18.40
C ASP A 254 28.86 -0.12 17.97
N GLY A 255 28.89 -0.52 16.69
CA GLY A 255 28.10 -1.61 16.11
C GLY A 255 26.61 -1.33 16.00
N SER A 256 26.12 -0.16 16.41
CA SER A 256 24.68 0.18 16.42
C SER A 256 24.10 0.47 15.03
N ILE A 257 24.93 0.97 14.11
CA ILE A 257 24.61 1.13 12.69
C ILE A 257 25.76 0.54 11.88
N GLN A 258 25.44 -0.39 10.99
CA GLN A 258 26.42 -1.08 10.14
C GLN A 258 25.96 -1.06 8.68
N VAL A 259 26.91 -0.91 7.76
CA VAL A 259 26.67 -0.93 6.31
C VAL A 259 27.52 -2.02 5.70
N HIS A 260 26.89 -2.99 5.04
CA HIS A 260 27.55 -4.15 4.45
C HIS A 260 27.46 -4.13 2.92
N ALA A 261 28.57 -3.87 2.23
CA ALA A 261 28.65 -3.98 0.78
C ALA A 261 28.91 -5.45 0.40
N CYS A 262 27.98 -6.07 -0.35
CA CYS A 262 28.01 -7.50 -0.67
C CYS A 262 27.83 -7.75 -2.17
N HIS A 263 28.52 -8.76 -2.70
CA HIS A 263 28.47 -9.15 -4.12
C HIS A 263 27.30 -10.11 -4.39
N GLY A 264 26.07 -9.59 -4.40
CA GLY A 264 24.87 -10.34 -4.77
C GLY A 264 24.06 -10.92 -3.59
N ALA A 265 22.90 -11.50 -3.91
CA ALA A 265 21.86 -11.83 -2.94
C ALA A 265 22.29 -12.91 -1.93
N THR A 266 22.96 -13.98 -2.37
CA THR A 266 23.44 -15.04 -1.46
C THR A 266 24.41 -14.49 -0.43
N ARG A 267 25.40 -13.69 -0.87
CA ARG A 267 26.38 -13.10 0.04
C ARG A 267 25.76 -12.09 1.00
N GLN A 268 24.70 -11.39 0.59
CA GLN A 268 23.93 -10.52 1.49
C GLN A 268 23.27 -11.32 2.61
N VAL A 269 22.65 -12.47 2.31
CA VAL A 269 22.03 -13.34 3.32
C VAL A 269 23.07 -13.97 4.24
N GLU A 270 24.24 -14.36 3.72
CA GLU A 270 25.35 -14.83 4.55
C GLU A 270 25.89 -13.74 5.49
N ALA A 271 26.09 -12.52 4.97
CA ALA A 271 26.54 -11.38 5.77
C ALA A 271 25.51 -11.03 6.86
N LEU A 272 24.22 -11.08 6.54
CA LEU A 272 23.12 -10.94 7.50
C LEU A 272 23.22 -12.01 8.60
N ARG A 273 23.39 -13.29 8.23
CA ARG A 273 23.55 -14.38 9.20
C ARG A 273 24.72 -14.13 10.14
N ASP A 274 25.87 -13.78 9.59
CA ASP A 274 27.06 -13.50 10.40
C ASP A 274 26.79 -12.33 11.34
N ALA A 275 26.17 -11.24 10.88
CA ALA A 275 25.80 -10.10 11.74
C ALA A 275 24.84 -10.50 12.88
N LEU A 276 23.82 -11.31 12.60
CA LEU A 276 22.88 -11.80 13.62
C LEU A 276 23.56 -12.67 14.67
N LEU A 277 24.45 -13.58 14.26
CA LEU A 277 25.20 -14.42 15.19
C LEU A 277 26.10 -13.58 16.10
N HIS A 278 26.74 -12.53 15.58
CA HIS A 278 27.54 -11.61 16.41
C HIS A 278 26.65 -10.84 17.41
N LEU A 279 25.46 -10.40 17.00
CA LEU A 279 24.51 -9.71 17.89
C LEU A 279 24.01 -10.63 19.02
N ILE A 280 23.61 -11.85 18.69
CA ILE A 280 23.14 -12.85 19.67
C ILE A 280 24.28 -13.25 20.63
N ALA A 281 25.51 -13.40 20.11
CA ALA A 281 26.67 -13.70 20.95
C ALA A 281 27.03 -12.55 21.91
N ALA A 282 26.84 -11.30 21.48
CA ALA A 282 27.09 -10.11 22.29
C ALA A 282 25.99 -9.84 23.32
N ASP A 283 24.74 -10.21 23.02
CA ASP A 283 23.58 -10.03 23.88
C ASP A 283 22.72 -11.30 23.93
N PRO A 284 22.93 -12.18 24.93
CA PRO A 284 22.17 -13.42 25.06
C PRO A 284 20.68 -13.23 25.39
N THR A 285 20.23 -12.00 25.69
CA THR A 285 18.82 -11.71 25.93
C THR A 285 18.04 -11.49 24.63
N LEU A 286 18.75 -11.25 23.52
CA LEU A 286 18.16 -11.03 22.20
C LEU A 286 17.48 -12.32 21.71
N THR A 287 16.18 -12.22 21.44
CA THR A 287 15.42 -13.30 20.83
C THR A 287 15.17 -13.02 19.35
N ALA A 288 14.77 -14.05 18.59
CA ALA A 288 14.39 -13.86 17.19
C ALA A 288 13.15 -12.96 17.01
N GLN A 289 12.35 -12.75 18.06
CA GLN A 289 11.19 -11.83 18.01
C GLN A 289 11.61 -10.36 18.03
N ASP A 290 12.84 -10.07 18.48
CA ASP A 290 13.40 -8.72 18.57
C ASP A 290 14.08 -8.28 17.26
N VAL A 291 14.11 -9.14 16.24
CA VAL A 291 14.81 -8.90 14.97
C VAL A 291 13.81 -8.85 13.82
N LEU A 292 13.78 -7.73 13.11
CA LEU A 292 13.05 -7.56 11.85
C LEU A 292 14.02 -7.42 10.67
N VAL A 293 13.87 -8.28 9.67
CA VAL A 293 14.60 -8.19 8.39
C VAL A 293 13.63 -7.73 7.31
N VAL A 294 13.82 -6.51 6.81
CA VAL A 294 13.00 -5.95 5.72
C VAL A 294 13.76 -6.09 4.40
N CYS A 295 13.11 -6.61 3.37
CA CYS A 295 13.67 -6.70 2.02
C CYS A 295 12.67 -6.17 0.98
N PRO A 296 13.14 -5.44 -0.05
CA PRO A 296 12.26 -4.87 -1.07
C PRO A 296 11.63 -5.93 -1.99
N ASP A 297 12.25 -7.11 -2.12
CA ASP A 297 11.76 -8.22 -2.96
C ASP A 297 11.94 -9.54 -2.22
N ILE A 298 10.92 -9.92 -1.44
CA ILE A 298 10.95 -11.19 -0.71
C ILE A 298 10.97 -12.40 -1.65
N GLN A 299 10.43 -12.32 -2.87
CA GLN A 299 10.39 -13.46 -3.79
C GLN A 299 11.80 -13.85 -4.24
N ARG A 300 12.67 -12.86 -4.45
CA ARG A 300 14.09 -13.06 -4.77
C ARG A 300 14.88 -13.67 -3.60
N PHE A 301 14.63 -13.24 -2.36
CA PHE A 301 15.44 -13.64 -1.21
C PHE A 301 14.90 -14.88 -0.47
N ALA A 302 13.59 -15.13 -0.47
CA ALA A 302 12.96 -16.26 0.21
C ALA A 302 13.64 -17.64 -0.04
N PRO A 303 14.03 -18.03 -1.27
CA PRO A 303 14.70 -19.32 -1.50
C PRO A 303 16.11 -19.38 -0.92
N LEU A 304 16.76 -18.25 -0.65
CA LEU A 304 18.12 -18.15 -0.09
C LEU A 304 18.11 -18.09 1.43
N VAL A 305 17.11 -17.41 2.02
CA VAL A 305 17.03 -17.12 3.46
C VAL A 305 16.93 -18.39 4.29
N LYS A 306 16.00 -19.30 3.96
CA LYS A 306 15.79 -20.52 4.75
C LYS A 306 17.02 -21.44 4.78
N PRO A 307 17.65 -21.79 3.64
CA PRO A 307 18.82 -22.67 3.65
C PRO A 307 20.03 -22.06 4.35
N VAL A 308 20.27 -20.76 4.17
CA VAL A 308 21.46 -20.10 4.73
C VAL A 308 21.33 -19.90 6.24
N LEU A 309 20.15 -19.53 6.74
CA LEU A 309 19.91 -19.32 8.18
C LEU A 309 19.64 -20.62 8.95
N ALA A 310 19.40 -21.74 8.27
CA ALA A 310 19.20 -23.03 8.92
C ALA A 310 20.43 -23.47 9.73
N GLU A 311 20.18 -24.31 10.72
CA GLU A 311 21.24 -25.07 11.38
C GLU A 311 21.80 -26.08 10.40
N VAL A 312 23.13 -26.09 10.23
CA VAL A 312 23.82 -26.99 9.31
C VAL A 312 25.05 -27.54 10.01
N PHE A 313 25.06 -28.84 10.31
CA PHE A 313 26.07 -29.50 11.12
C PHE A 313 26.27 -28.78 12.47
N ASP A 314 27.49 -28.39 12.82
CA ASP A 314 27.81 -27.68 14.07
C ASP A 314 27.59 -26.15 14.00
N ARG A 315 26.99 -25.64 12.91
CA ARG A 315 26.74 -24.21 12.74
C ARG A 315 25.34 -23.87 13.29
N PRO A 316 25.23 -23.04 14.34
CA PRO A 316 23.93 -22.69 14.91
C PRO A 316 23.04 -22.02 13.88
N GLY A 317 21.77 -22.43 13.85
CA GLY A 317 20.73 -21.82 13.04
C GLY A 317 20.15 -20.57 13.70
N VAL A 318 19.56 -19.70 12.89
CA VAL A 318 18.76 -18.56 13.37
C VAL A 318 17.31 -18.79 12.92
N PRO A 319 16.35 -18.96 13.85
CA PRO A 319 14.97 -19.21 13.48
C PRO A 319 14.39 -18.00 12.74
N VAL A 320 13.73 -18.25 11.61
CA VAL A 320 13.17 -17.20 10.75
C VAL A 320 11.74 -17.54 10.32
N SER A 321 10.87 -16.54 10.37
CA SER A 321 9.53 -16.60 9.79
C SER A 321 9.44 -15.60 8.63
N LEU A 322 8.97 -16.05 7.48
CA LEU A 322 8.80 -15.19 6.29
C LEU A 322 7.34 -14.70 6.25
N ALA A 323 7.14 -13.41 6.51
CA ALA A 323 5.88 -12.71 6.26
C ALA A 323 5.86 -12.22 4.80
N ASP A 324 4.69 -12.19 4.15
CA ASP A 324 4.48 -11.79 2.74
C ASP A 324 4.77 -12.87 1.68
N ARG A 325 4.07 -14.00 1.79
CA ARG A 325 3.97 -14.94 0.67
C ARG A 325 2.78 -14.51 -0.17
N GLY A 326 3.02 -14.04 -1.40
CA GLY A 326 1.95 -13.71 -2.34
C GLY A 326 0.90 -14.83 -2.43
N LEU A 327 -0.37 -14.46 -2.70
CA LEU A 327 -1.53 -15.36 -2.69
C LEU A 327 -1.32 -16.65 -3.49
N ALA A 328 -0.60 -16.58 -4.63
CA ALA A 328 -0.26 -17.73 -5.46
C ALA A 328 0.57 -18.81 -4.73
N ARG A 329 1.43 -18.43 -3.77
CA ARG A 329 2.19 -19.42 -2.95
C ARG A 329 1.44 -19.89 -1.72
N LEU A 330 0.39 -19.17 -1.28
CA LEU A 330 -0.44 -19.56 -0.14
C LEU A 330 -1.59 -20.49 -0.56
N ASN A 331 -2.05 -20.37 -1.81
CA ASN A 331 -3.15 -21.16 -2.34
C ASN A 331 -2.77 -21.77 -3.70
N PRO A 332 -2.39 -23.06 -3.74
CA PRO A 332 -2.06 -23.78 -4.98
C PRO A 332 -3.17 -23.69 -6.06
N VAL A 333 -4.43 -23.62 -5.65
CA VAL A 333 -5.56 -23.47 -6.59
C VAL A 333 -5.54 -22.10 -7.26
N ALA A 334 -5.17 -21.04 -6.52
CA ALA A 334 -5.08 -19.71 -7.09
C ALA A 334 -3.94 -19.62 -8.13
N ALA A 335 -2.79 -20.23 -7.84
CA ALA A 335 -1.69 -20.32 -8.82
C ALA A 335 -2.10 -21.12 -10.07
N ALA A 336 -2.80 -22.24 -9.90
CA ALA A 336 -3.32 -23.01 -11.02
C ALA A 336 -4.33 -22.22 -11.89
N LEU A 337 -5.18 -21.40 -11.27
CA LEU A 337 -6.10 -20.51 -11.99
C LEU A 337 -5.36 -19.41 -12.77
N GLU A 338 -4.34 -18.80 -12.18
CA GLU A 338 -3.50 -17.80 -12.85
C GLU A 338 -2.79 -18.42 -14.06
N ALA A 339 -2.16 -19.59 -13.89
CA ALA A 339 -1.55 -20.33 -14.99
C ALA A 339 -2.56 -20.70 -16.09
N LEU A 340 -3.80 -21.04 -15.73
CA LEU A 340 -4.87 -21.29 -16.69
C LEU A 340 -5.26 -20.03 -17.47
N PHE A 341 -5.34 -18.87 -16.80
CA PHE A 341 -5.64 -17.61 -17.48
C PHE A 341 -4.49 -17.21 -18.41
N ASP A 342 -3.24 -17.34 -17.99
CA ASP A 342 -2.06 -17.06 -18.82
C ASP A 342 -2.00 -18.00 -20.02
N PHE A 343 -2.33 -19.28 -19.84
CA PHE A 343 -2.43 -20.25 -20.92
C PHE A 343 -3.51 -19.86 -21.94
N ALA A 344 -4.71 -19.52 -21.45
CA ALA A 344 -5.87 -19.23 -22.29
C ALA A 344 -5.80 -17.86 -22.97
N THR A 345 -5.12 -16.88 -22.37
CA THR A 345 -4.94 -15.53 -22.92
C THR A 345 -3.65 -15.39 -23.73
N GLY A 346 -2.66 -16.24 -23.48
CA GLY A 346 -1.42 -16.34 -24.22
C GLY A 346 -1.53 -17.11 -25.54
N ARG A 347 -0.41 -17.63 -26.03
CA ARG A 347 -0.38 -18.43 -27.27
C ARG A 347 -0.83 -19.87 -27.06
N ALA A 348 -1.07 -20.32 -25.83
CA ALA A 348 -1.42 -21.69 -25.51
C ALA A 348 -0.43 -22.71 -26.10
N HIS A 349 0.86 -22.62 -25.75
CA HIS A 349 1.85 -23.59 -26.23
C HIS A 349 1.63 -24.96 -25.58
N VAL A 350 2.03 -26.04 -26.28
CA VAL A 350 1.96 -27.40 -25.73
C VAL A 350 2.76 -27.54 -24.42
N GLY A 351 3.89 -26.85 -24.29
CA GLY A 351 4.66 -26.84 -23.04
C GLY A 351 3.92 -26.20 -21.86
N ASP A 352 3.16 -25.13 -22.12
CA ASP A 352 2.33 -24.46 -21.11
C ASP A 352 1.15 -25.36 -20.70
N LEU A 353 0.57 -26.09 -21.66
CA LEU A 353 -0.47 -27.10 -21.40
C LEU A 353 0.05 -28.20 -20.46
N PHE A 354 1.24 -28.76 -20.72
CA PHE A 354 1.82 -29.77 -19.83
C PHE A 354 2.21 -29.21 -18.47
N SER A 355 2.64 -27.95 -18.40
CA SER A 355 2.90 -27.27 -17.13
C SER A 355 1.62 -27.14 -16.30
N LEU A 356 0.50 -26.79 -16.93
CA LEU A 356 -0.82 -26.72 -16.29
C LEU A 356 -1.34 -28.11 -15.88
N LEU A 357 -1.22 -29.11 -16.75
CA LEU A 357 -1.64 -30.48 -16.47
C LEU A 357 -0.77 -31.18 -15.41
N GLY A 358 0.46 -30.71 -15.20
CA GLY A 358 1.34 -31.18 -14.13
C GLY A 358 0.99 -30.60 -12.75
N ASP A 359 0.21 -29.52 -12.69
CA ASP A 359 -0.17 -28.89 -11.43
C ASP A 359 -1.08 -29.82 -10.59
N PRO A 360 -0.78 -30.07 -9.30
CA PRO A 360 -1.57 -30.97 -8.46
C PRO A 360 -3.05 -30.60 -8.33
N ALA A 361 -3.39 -29.31 -8.30
CA ALA A 361 -4.77 -28.85 -8.22
C ALA A 361 -5.52 -29.14 -9.52
N VAL A 362 -4.88 -28.93 -10.66
CA VAL A 362 -5.44 -29.25 -11.99
C VAL A 362 -5.61 -30.75 -12.14
N ARG A 363 -4.60 -31.56 -11.80
CA ARG A 363 -4.70 -33.04 -11.85
C ARG A 363 -5.85 -33.59 -11.03
N THR A 364 -6.05 -33.03 -9.84
CA THR A 364 -7.17 -33.41 -8.97
C THR A 364 -8.51 -33.05 -9.61
N ALA A 365 -8.61 -31.87 -10.22
CA ALA A 365 -9.83 -31.38 -10.87
C ALA A 365 -10.18 -32.15 -12.15
N THR A 366 -9.17 -32.46 -12.98
CA THR A 366 -9.34 -33.16 -14.27
C THR A 366 -9.40 -34.68 -14.13
N ARG A 367 -8.94 -35.21 -12.99
CA ARG A 367 -8.79 -36.64 -12.72
C ARG A 367 -7.87 -37.36 -13.71
N LEU A 368 -6.95 -36.63 -14.33
CA LEU A 368 -5.96 -37.18 -15.26
C LEU A 368 -4.78 -37.78 -14.48
N ASP A 369 -4.47 -39.03 -14.79
CA ASP A 369 -3.29 -39.70 -14.26
C ASP A 369 -2.07 -39.55 -15.17
N GLN A 370 -0.96 -40.20 -14.83
CA GLN A 370 0.26 -40.09 -15.63
C GLN A 370 0.12 -40.77 -17.01
N GLU A 371 -0.67 -41.85 -17.10
CA GLU A 371 -0.87 -42.56 -18.37
C GLU A 371 -1.66 -41.69 -19.36
N ASP A 372 -2.63 -40.92 -18.85
CA ASP A 372 -3.36 -39.94 -19.62
C ASP A 372 -2.44 -38.84 -20.19
N LEU A 373 -1.52 -38.31 -19.36
CA LEU A 373 -0.57 -37.28 -19.81
C LEU A 373 0.38 -37.81 -20.88
N ASP A 374 0.87 -39.04 -20.71
CA ASP A 374 1.71 -39.71 -21.70
C ASP A 374 0.95 -39.93 -23.01
N ALA A 375 -0.36 -40.19 -22.96
CA ALA A 375 -1.20 -40.29 -24.15
C ALA A 375 -1.36 -38.94 -24.87
N VAL A 376 -1.58 -37.86 -24.12
CA VAL A 376 -1.65 -36.50 -24.66
C VAL A 376 -0.31 -36.10 -25.30
N ASP A 377 0.83 -36.46 -24.71
CA ASP A 377 2.16 -36.18 -25.28
C ASP A 377 2.36 -36.89 -26.62
N ARG A 378 2.00 -38.18 -26.70
CA ARG A 378 2.04 -38.92 -27.97
C ARG A 378 1.14 -38.29 -29.03
N TRP A 379 -0.08 -37.87 -28.69
CA TRP A 379 -1.01 -37.26 -29.65
C TRP A 379 -0.53 -35.89 -30.13
N THR A 380 -0.09 -35.02 -29.21
CA THR A 380 0.42 -33.70 -29.56
C THR A 380 1.66 -33.79 -30.46
N GLY A 381 2.55 -34.76 -30.19
CA GLY A 381 3.69 -35.07 -31.04
C GLY A 381 3.28 -35.57 -32.44
N ALA A 382 2.41 -36.58 -32.52
CA ALA A 382 1.97 -37.17 -33.79
C ALA A 382 1.21 -36.17 -34.68
N LEU A 383 0.33 -35.36 -34.08
CA LEU A 383 -0.47 -34.35 -34.77
C LEU A 383 0.30 -33.04 -35.01
N HIS A 384 1.57 -32.96 -34.60
CA HIS A 384 2.42 -31.78 -34.72
C HIS A 384 1.76 -30.52 -34.11
N VAL A 385 1.01 -30.69 -33.02
CA VAL A 385 0.40 -29.58 -32.29
C VAL A 385 1.53 -28.78 -31.64
N ARG A 386 1.53 -27.46 -31.83
CA ARG A 386 2.57 -26.57 -31.28
C ARG A 386 2.00 -25.50 -30.38
N TRP A 387 0.88 -24.89 -30.79
CA TRP A 387 0.20 -23.85 -30.04
C TRP A 387 -1.21 -23.60 -30.59
N GLY A 388 -2.00 -22.86 -29.81
CA GLY A 388 -3.31 -22.35 -30.19
C GLY A 388 -4.46 -23.31 -29.85
N LEU A 389 -5.54 -22.75 -29.29
CA LEU A 389 -6.72 -23.51 -28.87
C LEU A 389 -7.60 -23.93 -30.06
N ASP A 390 -7.83 -23.00 -31.00
CA ASP A 390 -8.61 -23.20 -32.21
C ASP A 390 -8.21 -22.22 -33.33
N ALA A 391 -8.91 -22.26 -34.46
CA ALA A 391 -8.66 -21.37 -35.59
C ALA A 391 -8.90 -19.88 -35.24
N ALA A 392 -9.95 -19.58 -34.49
CA ALA A 392 -10.29 -18.21 -34.11
C ALA A 392 -9.24 -17.60 -33.16
N HIS A 393 -8.70 -18.41 -32.26
CA HIS A 393 -7.61 -18.05 -31.37
C HIS A 393 -6.34 -17.71 -32.16
N ARG A 394 -5.99 -18.51 -33.18
CA ARG A 394 -4.82 -18.26 -34.03
C ARG A 394 -4.92 -16.96 -34.82
N THR A 395 -6.13 -16.61 -35.29
CA THR A 395 -6.36 -15.34 -36.00
C THR A 395 -6.10 -14.12 -35.12
N ARG A 396 -6.35 -14.19 -33.80
CA ARG A 396 -5.99 -13.10 -32.85
C ARG A 396 -4.49 -12.83 -32.79
N TRP A 397 -3.67 -13.84 -33.11
CA TRP A 397 -2.21 -13.75 -33.16
C TRP A 397 -1.66 -13.51 -34.58
N GLY A 398 -2.55 -13.26 -35.55
CA GLY A 398 -2.18 -12.95 -36.94
C GLY A 398 -1.93 -14.18 -37.84
N TYR A 399 -2.51 -15.34 -37.52
CA TYR A 399 -2.35 -16.59 -38.28
C TYR A 399 -3.65 -17.20 -38.82
#